data_AF-A0A350I0V3-F1
#
_entry.id   AF-A0A350I0V3-F1
#
_cell.length_a   1.000
_cell.length_b   1.000
_cell.length_c   1.000
_cell.angle_alpha   90.00
_cell.angle_beta   90.00
_cell.angle_gamma   90.00
#
_symmetry.space_group_name_H-M   'P 1'
#
loop_
_entity.id
_entity.type
_entity.pdbx_description
1 polymer ?
#
loop_
_entity_poly.entity_id
_entity_poly.type
_entity_poly.pdbx_seq_one_letter_code
_entity_poly.pdbx_strand_id
1 'polypeptide(L)'
;EENLRYKPVAEIPSGLKKIYFSWIKGEKYYQVKAKNSGTFRTIDTKPVSIIPFISKQRFMIGSQKYTLWFPPDSLWKRASLQNGMEFKEGDDIIKLKVVSGDHLFVDRFTYNFRRPDRGETIVFKSTGVPKLTQNTHYIKRLVGLGGEKIRIGDDRHAYIDGTRLEASDPGFEMVYSFGNRPPKDSLYSGHVNGKIAIENNYPHLAMNSQFPDGNSEYKIRDNHYFVMGDNTMNSYDSRNWLDFPRKKVIGKQFFVFWPISDRFGWHNK
;
A
#
# COMPACT_ATOMS: atom_id res chain seq x y z
N GLU A 1 -0.09 8.04 6.13
CA GLU A 1 -0.03 9.51 5.93
C GLU A 1 -1.05 10.17 6.84
N GLU A 2 -0.90 11.45 7.16
CA GLU A 2 -1.76 12.11 8.15
C GLU A 2 -2.05 13.58 7.79
N ASN A 3 -3.34 13.97 7.80
CA ASN A 3 -3.77 15.36 7.70
C ASN A 3 -3.82 15.97 9.11
N LEU A 4 -2.94 16.93 9.36
CA LEU A 4 -2.72 17.57 10.66
C LEU A 4 -3.46 18.91 10.79
N ARG A 5 -4.22 19.36 9.78
CA ARG A 5 -4.88 20.68 9.77
C ARG A 5 -5.77 20.90 10.99
N TYR A 6 -6.46 19.86 11.45
CA TYR A 6 -7.34 19.90 12.63
C TYR A 6 -6.64 19.48 13.93
N LYS A 7 -5.30 19.35 13.91
CA LYS A 7 -4.46 19.05 15.07
C LYS A 7 -3.58 20.27 15.37
N PRO A 8 -4.09 21.28 16.10
CA PRO A 8 -3.38 22.54 16.32
C PRO A 8 -2.06 22.34 17.06
N VAL A 9 -2.00 21.38 17.98
CA VAL A 9 -0.80 21.03 18.79
C VAL A 9 0.24 20.22 17.99
N ALA A 10 -0.09 19.74 16.77
CA ALA A 10 0.87 18.99 15.98
C ALA A 10 1.99 19.92 15.47
N GLU A 11 3.16 19.84 16.10
CA GLU A 11 4.35 20.57 15.69
C GLU A 11 4.91 20.00 14.38
N ILE A 12 5.37 20.91 13.52
CA ILE A 12 6.09 20.54 12.31
C ILE A 12 7.58 20.63 12.61
N PRO A 13 8.35 19.55 12.40
CA PRO A 13 9.78 19.59 12.60
C PRO A 13 10.44 20.72 11.80
N SER A 14 11.28 21.50 12.46
CA SER A 14 12.09 22.57 11.87
C SER A 14 13.58 22.25 11.96
N GLY A 15 14.40 22.98 11.20
CA GLY A 15 15.87 22.85 11.23
C GLY A 15 16.37 21.41 11.04
N LEU A 16 17.32 21.00 11.88
CA LEU A 16 17.93 19.66 11.84
C LEU A 16 16.92 18.53 12.08
N LYS A 17 15.87 18.76 12.88
CA LYS A 17 14.81 17.74 13.09
C LYS A 17 14.11 17.43 11.77
N LYS A 18 13.82 18.44 10.95
CA LYS A 18 13.21 18.25 9.62
C LYS A 18 14.08 17.39 8.70
N ILE A 19 15.38 17.62 8.72
CA ILE A 19 16.35 16.84 7.94
C ILE A 19 16.36 15.40 8.44
N TYR A 20 16.47 15.19 9.75
CA TYR A 20 16.43 13.86 10.37
C TYR A 20 15.16 13.09 10.01
N PHE A 21 13.97 13.67 10.21
CA PHE A 21 12.71 13.00 9.88
C PHE A 21 12.60 12.67 8.39
N SER A 22 13.04 13.56 7.50
CA SER A 22 13.01 13.32 6.06
C SER A 22 14.00 12.24 5.63
N TRP A 23 15.25 12.29 6.09
CA TRP A 23 16.32 11.42 5.60
C TRP A 23 16.37 10.06 6.31
N ILE A 24 15.98 10.00 7.58
CA ILE A 24 16.04 8.77 8.38
C ILE A 24 14.67 8.09 8.43
N LYS A 25 13.60 8.85 8.72
CA LYS A 25 12.26 8.28 8.90
C LYS A 25 11.39 8.29 7.64
N GLY A 26 11.85 8.94 6.56
CA GLY A 26 11.05 9.10 5.34
C GLY A 26 9.80 9.94 5.55
N GLU A 27 9.79 10.80 6.57
CA GLU A 27 8.66 11.64 6.94
C GLU A 27 8.87 13.05 6.40
N LYS A 28 8.01 13.48 5.48
CA LYS A 28 7.98 14.82 4.91
C LYS A 28 6.78 15.59 5.43
N TYR A 29 7.05 16.80 5.92
CA TYR A 29 6.02 17.68 6.44
C TYR A 29 5.80 18.86 5.50
N TYR A 30 4.53 19.14 5.21
CA TYR A 30 4.11 20.26 4.36
C TYR A 30 3.20 21.17 5.17
N GLN A 31 3.58 22.45 5.25
CA GLN A 31 2.75 23.50 5.82
C GLN A 31 2.60 24.64 4.83
N VAL A 32 1.37 25.05 4.57
CA VAL A 32 1.08 26.27 3.82
C VAL A 32 0.01 27.03 4.58
N LYS A 33 0.36 28.23 5.04
CA LYS A 33 -0.56 29.17 5.68
C LYS A 33 -1.16 30.14 4.67
N ALA A 34 -2.40 30.54 4.91
CA ALA A 34 -3.05 31.58 4.14
C ALA A 34 -2.38 32.94 4.43
N LYS A 35 -1.87 33.57 3.38
CA LYS A 35 -1.35 34.95 3.42
C LYS A 35 -2.45 36.01 3.43
N ASN A 36 -3.66 35.64 3.09
CA ASN A 36 -4.82 36.51 2.99
C ASN A 36 -6.10 35.67 3.12
N SER A 37 -7.16 36.30 3.59
CA SER A 37 -8.48 35.67 3.62
C SER A 37 -9.02 35.47 2.20
N GLY A 38 -9.76 34.38 1.98
CA GLY A 38 -10.43 34.14 0.71
C GLY A 38 -10.85 32.70 0.48
N THR A 39 -11.44 32.47 -0.68
CA THR A 39 -11.94 31.15 -1.09
C THR A 39 -10.87 30.32 -1.78
N PHE A 40 -10.76 29.05 -1.42
CA PHE A 40 -9.90 28.08 -2.08
C PHE A 40 -10.42 27.71 -3.46
N ARG A 41 -9.51 27.76 -4.45
CA ARG A 41 -9.75 27.31 -5.83
C ARG A 41 -8.55 26.55 -6.38
N THR A 42 -8.77 25.36 -6.92
CA THR A 42 -7.74 24.59 -7.64
C THR A 42 -7.42 25.25 -8.98
N ILE A 43 -6.14 25.45 -9.29
CA ILE A 43 -5.71 25.83 -10.65
C ILE A 43 -5.43 24.57 -11.45
N ASP A 44 -4.65 23.66 -10.87
CA ASP A 44 -4.29 22.40 -11.51
C ASP A 44 -5.23 21.29 -11.01
N THR A 45 -6.12 20.81 -11.89
CA THR A 45 -7.04 19.70 -11.57
C THR A 45 -6.33 18.35 -11.52
N LYS A 46 -5.14 18.25 -12.13
CA LYS A 46 -4.23 17.10 -12.07
C LYS A 46 -2.79 17.58 -11.83
N PRO A 47 -1.96 16.81 -11.10
CA PRO A 47 -0.57 17.18 -10.85
C PRO A 47 0.25 17.25 -12.15
N VAL A 48 1.07 18.29 -12.31
CA VAL A 48 1.94 18.46 -13.49
C VAL A 48 3.33 17.91 -13.16
N SER A 49 3.68 16.76 -13.71
CA SER A 49 4.98 16.11 -13.50
C SER A 49 6.05 16.78 -14.35
N ILE A 50 7.01 17.43 -13.69
CA ILE A 50 8.18 18.07 -14.33
C ILE A 50 9.44 17.23 -14.06
N ILE A 51 9.48 16.54 -12.91
CA ILE A 51 10.56 15.65 -12.47
C ILE A 51 9.92 14.30 -12.08
N PRO A 52 10.56 13.15 -12.32
CA PRO A 52 10.08 11.87 -11.80
C PRO A 52 9.78 11.96 -10.30
N PHE A 53 8.63 11.46 -9.88
CA PHE A 53 8.18 11.39 -8.48
C PHE A 53 7.86 12.72 -7.77
N ILE A 54 7.96 13.87 -8.44
CA ILE A 54 7.55 15.16 -7.89
C ILE A 54 6.74 15.95 -8.93
N SER A 55 5.52 16.33 -8.56
CA SER A 55 4.62 17.11 -9.40
C SER A 55 4.38 18.50 -8.83
N LYS A 56 4.28 19.48 -9.73
CA LYS A 56 3.89 20.84 -9.41
C LYS A 56 2.37 20.92 -9.29
N GLN A 57 1.87 21.49 -8.19
CA GLN A 57 0.44 21.65 -7.93
C GLN A 57 0.16 23.08 -7.46
N ARG A 58 -0.74 23.79 -8.16
CA ARG A 58 -1.06 25.20 -7.91
C ARG A 58 -2.52 25.38 -7.53
N PHE A 59 -2.77 26.33 -6.64
CA PHE A 59 -4.10 26.71 -6.16
C PHE A 59 -4.13 28.18 -5.77
N MET A 60 -5.32 28.70 -5.48
CA MET A 60 -5.54 30.06 -5.01
C MET A 60 -6.31 30.09 -3.70
N ILE A 61 -6.06 31.11 -2.89
CA ILE A 61 -6.94 31.59 -1.82
C ILE A 61 -7.32 33.03 -2.16
N GLY A 62 -8.58 33.27 -2.54
CA GLY A 62 -8.99 34.56 -3.12
C GLY A 62 -8.20 34.84 -4.40
N SER A 63 -7.47 35.96 -4.43
CA SER A 63 -6.58 36.34 -5.55
C SER A 63 -5.14 35.82 -5.39
N GLN A 64 -4.76 35.31 -4.23
CA GLN A 64 -3.39 34.88 -3.95
C GLN A 64 -3.13 33.48 -4.50
N LYS A 65 -2.11 33.36 -5.35
CA LYS A 65 -1.65 32.09 -5.91
C LYS A 65 -0.60 31.41 -5.04
N TYR A 66 -0.70 30.09 -4.91
CA TYR A 66 0.24 29.22 -4.22
C TYR A 66 0.74 28.15 -5.18
N THR A 67 1.99 27.71 -4.97
CA THR A 67 2.62 26.62 -5.72
C THR A 67 3.30 25.69 -4.73
N LEU A 68 2.99 24.39 -4.81
CA LEU A 68 3.62 23.36 -4.00
C LEU A 68 4.22 22.28 -4.90
N TRP A 69 5.41 21.82 -4.53
CA TRP A 69 6.00 20.60 -5.07
C TRP A 69 5.63 19.46 -4.14
N PHE A 70 4.90 18.49 -4.67
CA PHE A 70 4.29 17.43 -3.89
C PHE A 70 4.40 16.10 -4.66
N PRO A 71 4.35 14.92 -4.01
CA PRO A 71 4.22 13.64 -4.70
C PRO A 71 3.14 13.68 -5.79
N PRO A 72 3.20 12.79 -6.80
CA PRO A 72 2.32 12.83 -7.97
C PRO A 72 0.84 12.55 -7.68
N ASP A 73 0.50 12.31 -6.41
CA ASP A 73 -0.88 12.17 -5.94
C ASP A 73 -1.60 13.52 -5.81
N SER A 74 -2.92 13.48 -5.76
CA SER A 74 -3.73 14.69 -5.58
C SER A 74 -3.51 15.31 -4.19
N LEU A 75 -2.86 16.48 -4.16
CA LEU A 75 -2.68 17.28 -2.95
C LEU A 75 -4.03 17.65 -2.33
N TRP A 76 -5.03 17.95 -3.16
CA TRP A 76 -6.36 18.36 -2.72
C TRP A 76 -7.06 17.25 -1.95
N LYS A 77 -7.03 16.02 -2.48
CA LYS A 77 -7.60 14.85 -1.79
C LYS A 77 -6.92 14.61 -0.44
N ARG A 78 -5.58 14.67 -0.41
CA ARG A 78 -4.79 14.43 0.80
C ARG A 78 -4.98 15.50 1.87
N ALA A 79 -5.09 16.76 1.47
CA ALA A 79 -5.36 17.90 2.36
C ALA A 79 -6.85 18.08 2.70
N SER A 80 -7.74 17.24 2.15
CA SER A 80 -9.19 17.38 2.30
C SER A 80 -9.65 18.79 1.91
N LEU A 81 -9.16 19.27 0.76
CA LEU A 81 -9.47 20.57 0.19
C LEU A 81 -10.50 20.42 -0.93
N GLN A 82 -11.51 21.29 -0.91
CA GLN A 82 -12.56 21.36 -1.91
C GLN A 82 -12.74 22.82 -2.37
N ASN A 83 -13.03 23.01 -3.66
CA ASN A 83 -13.33 24.34 -4.19
C ASN A 83 -14.49 24.96 -3.41
N GLY A 84 -14.36 26.23 -3.03
CA GLY A 84 -15.38 26.93 -2.23
C GLY A 84 -15.09 27.01 -0.74
N MET A 85 -14.12 26.24 -0.21
CA MET A 85 -13.73 26.37 1.20
C MET A 85 -13.14 27.75 1.49
N GLU A 86 -13.52 28.36 2.61
CA GLU A 86 -13.01 29.66 3.04
C GLU A 86 -11.85 29.52 4.02
N PHE A 87 -10.88 30.42 3.90
CA PHE A 87 -9.73 30.52 4.80
C PHE A 87 -9.57 31.97 5.23
N LYS A 88 -9.20 32.17 6.49
CA LYS A 88 -8.74 33.45 7.03
C LYS A 88 -7.23 33.54 6.92
N GLU A 89 -6.70 34.76 6.89
CA GLU A 89 -5.26 34.98 7.01
C GLU A 89 -4.69 34.28 8.26
N GLY A 90 -3.57 33.58 8.10
CA GLY A 90 -2.91 32.80 9.15
C GLY A 90 -3.37 31.34 9.24
N ASP A 91 -4.52 30.98 8.66
CA ASP A 91 -5.04 29.61 8.69
C ASP A 91 -4.09 28.62 8.01
N ASP A 92 -3.96 27.42 8.56
CA ASP A 92 -3.27 26.32 7.91
C ASP A 92 -4.14 25.78 6.77
N ILE A 93 -3.85 26.16 5.53
CA ILE A 93 -4.53 25.64 4.33
C ILE A 93 -4.16 24.16 4.16
N ILE A 94 -2.85 23.89 4.27
CA ILE A 94 -2.25 22.57 4.17
C ILE A 94 -1.38 22.36 5.40
N LYS A 95 -1.62 21.25 6.10
CA LYS A 95 -0.75 20.76 7.17
C LYS A 95 -0.72 19.23 7.09
N LEU A 96 0.31 18.68 6.46
CA LEU A 96 0.38 17.25 6.12
C LEU A 96 1.68 16.61 6.62
N LYS A 97 1.57 15.37 7.12
CA LYS A 97 2.68 14.44 7.28
C LYS A 97 2.55 13.34 6.22
N VAL A 98 3.50 13.32 5.28
CA VAL A 98 3.62 12.28 4.25
C VAL A 98 4.73 11.33 4.66
N VAL A 99 4.42 10.04 4.72
CA VAL A 99 5.40 8.99 5.02
C VAL A 99 5.70 8.24 3.74
N SER A 100 6.96 8.20 3.34
CA SER A 100 7.38 7.45 2.17
C SER A 100 7.30 5.94 2.40
N GLY A 101 7.03 5.21 1.32
CA GLY A 101 7.11 3.74 1.32
C GLY A 101 8.56 3.25 1.35
N ASP A 102 8.71 1.95 1.51
CA ASP A 102 10.01 1.31 1.64
C ASP A 102 10.75 1.31 0.29
N HIS A 103 12.03 1.68 0.33
CA HIS A 103 12.98 1.40 -0.72
C HIS A 103 13.78 0.16 -0.35
N LEU A 104 13.83 -0.78 -1.29
CA LEU A 104 14.31 -2.12 -1.03
C LEU A 104 15.14 -2.66 -2.19
N PHE A 105 15.99 -3.62 -1.86
CA PHE A 105 16.73 -4.41 -2.84
C PHE A 105 15.98 -5.68 -3.19
N VAL A 106 16.06 -6.03 -4.47
CA VAL A 106 15.48 -7.24 -5.05
C VAL A 106 16.60 -8.12 -5.57
N ASP A 107 16.66 -9.35 -5.07
CA ASP A 107 17.57 -10.37 -5.56
C ASP A 107 16.94 -11.03 -6.78
N ARG A 108 17.49 -10.72 -7.95
CA ARG A 108 17.09 -11.28 -9.24
C ARG A 108 17.95 -12.46 -9.66
N PHE A 109 19.07 -12.68 -8.97
CA PHE A 109 20.07 -13.66 -9.36
C PHE A 109 19.65 -15.05 -8.91
N THR A 110 19.25 -15.19 -7.64
CA THR A 110 18.90 -16.49 -7.06
C THR A 110 17.77 -17.20 -7.82
N TYR A 111 16.81 -16.46 -8.36
CA TYR A 111 15.68 -17.02 -9.11
C TYR A 111 16.04 -17.51 -10.53
N ASN A 112 17.29 -17.33 -10.97
CA ASN A 112 17.80 -18.02 -12.16
C ASN A 112 18.13 -19.49 -11.87
N PHE A 113 18.35 -19.87 -10.61
CA PHE A 113 18.81 -21.20 -10.20
C PHE A 113 17.80 -21.96 -9.34
N ARG A 114 16.85 -21.26 -8.72
CA ARG A 114 15.74 -21.88 -7.99
C ARG A 114 14.41 -21.19 -8.27
N ARG A 115 13.32 -21.86 -7.90
CA ARG A 115 11.98 -21.25 -7.87
C ARG A 115 11.75 -20.59 -6.51
N PRO A 116 10.84 -19.60 -6.43
CA PRO A 116 10.42 -19.07 -5.14
C PRO A 116 9.68 -20.15 -4.34
N ASP A 117 9.89 -20.13 -3.02
CA ASP A 117 9.19 -20.99 -2.08
C ASP A 117 7.93 -20.29 -1.56
N ARG A 118 6.92 -21.07 -1.13
CA ARG A 118 5.74 -20.51 -0.47
C ARG A 118 6.18 -19.69 0.74
N GLY A 119 5.49 -18.59 1.00
CA GLY A 119 5.81 -17.66 2.08
C GLY A 119 6.81 -16.60 1.67
N GLU A 120 7.58 -16.76 0.59
CA GLU A 120 8.50 -15.72 0.13
C GLU A 120 7.74 -14.48 -0.40
N THR A 121 8.26 -13.29 -0.07
CA THR A 121 7.80 -12.05 -0.69
C THR A 121 8.48 -11.85 -2.03
N ILE A 122 7.70 -11.92 -3.11
CA ILE A 122 8.19 -11.90 -4.48
C ILE A 122 7.85 -10.58 -5.17
N VAL A 123 8.75 -10.15 -6.04
CA VAL A 123 8.56 -9.01 -6.95
C VAL A 123 8.23 -9.54 -8.34
N PHE A 124 7.18 -9.01 -8.98
CA PHE A 124 6.77 -9.44 -10.32
C PHE A 124 6.29 -8.27 -11.19
N LYS A 125 6.39 -8.45 -12.51
CA LYS A 125 5.90 -7.48 -13.51
C LYS A 125 4.40 -7.62 -13.70
N SER A 126 3.69 -6.50 -13.73
CA SER A 126 2.25 -6.48 -14.01
C SER A 126 1.88 -6.59 -15.50
N THR A 127 2.84 -6.42 -16.41
CA THR A 127 2.59 -6.41 -17.85
C THR A 127 1.91 -7.70 -18.31
N GLY A 128 0.72 -7.58 -18.92
CA GLY A 128 -0.09 -8.69 -19.42
C GLY A 128 -0.82 -9.47 -18.34
N VAL A 129 -0.82 -9.02 -17.08
CA VAL A 129 -1.69 -9.56 -16.03
C VAL A 129 -2.99 -8.74 -16.03
N PRO A 130 -4.16 -9.35 -16.28
CA PRO A 130 -5.43 -8.62 -16.29
C PRO A 130 -5.72 -7.90 -14.97
N LYS A 131 -6.47 -6.80 -15.05
CA LYS A 131 -6.90 -5.96 -13.91
C LYS A 131 -5.78 -5.23 -13.13
N LEU A 132 -4.50 -5.53 -13.36
CA LEU A 132 -3.39 -4.77 -12.77
C LEU A 132 -3.07 -3.50 -13.56
N THR A 133 -2.51 -2.50 -12.88
CA THR A 133 -1.86 -1.36 -13.54
C THR A 133 -0.70 -1.89 -14.36
N GLN A 134 -0.66 -1.62 -15.67
CA GLN A 134 0.34 -2.18 -16.57
C GLN A 134 1.69 -1.47 -16.44
N ASN A 135 2.76 -2.17 -16.84
CA ASN A 135 4.13 -1.64 -16.93
C ASN A 135 4.71 -1.16 -15.58
N THR A 136 4.35 -1.83 -14.49
CA THR A 136 4.92 -1.59 -13.16
C THR A 136 5.27 -2.90 -12.45
N HIS A 137 5.78 -2.76 -11.23
CA HIS A 137 6.19 -3.86 -10.36
C HIS A 137 5.26 -3.95 -9.16
N TYR A 138 4.94 -5.17 -8.77
CA TYR A 138 4.18 -5.47 -7.56
C TYR A 138 5.02 -6.35 -6.64
N ILE A 139 4.82 -6.16 -5.34
CA ILE A 139 5.46 -6.90 -4.28
C ILE A 139 4.37 -7.53 -3.42
N LYS A 140 4.34 -8.86 -3.37
CA LYS A 140 3.31 -9.63 -2.64
C LYS A 140 3.92 -10.92 -2.09
N ARG A 141 3.27 -11.51 -1.09
CA ARG A 141 3.65 -12.82 -0.54
C ARG A 141 3.14 -13.93 -1.45
N LEU A 142 4.00 -14.88 -1.77
CA LEU A 142 3.63 -16.10 -2.49
C LEU A 142 2.85 -17.03 -1.57
N VAL A 143 1.56 -17.22 -1.86
CA VAL A 143 0.68 -18.04 -1.02
C VAL A 143 0.33 -19.36 -1.66
N GLY A 144 0.21 -19.42 -2.99
CA GLY A 144 -0.17 -20.64 -3.74
C GLY A 144 0.76 -20.90 -4.93
N LEU A 145 1.09 -22.18 -5.15
CA LEU A 145 1.90 -22.66 -6.26
C LEU A 145 1.02 -23.29 -7.35
N GLY A 146 1.55 -23.35 -8.59
CA GLY A 146 0.81 -23.88 -9.73
C GLY A 146 0.43 -25.35 -9.53
N GLY A 147 -0.82 -25.69 -9.86
CA GLY A 147 -1.40 -27.03 -9.70
C GLY A 147 -2.20 -27.22 -8.41
N GLU A 148 -1.93 -26.40 -7.39
CA GLU A 148 -2.58 -26.48 -6.07
C GLU A 148 -3.98 -25.88 -6.09
N LYS A 149 -4.80 -26.30 -5.12
CA LYS A 149 -6.07 -25.66 -4.80
C LYS A 149 -5.91 -24.74 -3.60
N ILE A 150 -6.33 -23.49 -3.75
CA ILE A 150 -6.36 -22.51 -2.67
C ILE A 150 -7.80 -22.21 -2.25
N ARG A 151 -8.02 -22.14 -0.93
CA ARG A 151 -9.24 -21.65 -0.29
C ARG A 151 -8.89 -20.63 0.77
N ILE A 152 -9.79 -19.69 1.06
CA ILE A 152 -9.62 -18.71 2.14
C ILE A 152 -10.78 -18.90 3.11
N GLY A 153 -10.49 -19.47 4.28
CA GLY A 153 -11.50 -19.79 5.28
C GLY A 153 -12.09 -18.56 5.97
N ASP A 154 -13.28 -18.74 6.57
CA ASP A 154 -13.92 -17.72 7.41
C ASP A 154 -13.09 -17.41 8.67
N ASP A 155 -12.20 -18.34 9.05
CA ASP A 155 -11.19 -18.17 10.09
C ASP A 155 -10.01 -17.28 9.67
N ARG A 156 -10.06 -16.72 8.46
CA ARG A 156 -9.06 -15.86 7.83
C ARG A 156 -7.71 -16.52 7.57
N HIS A 157 -7.69 -17.85 7.41
CA HIS A 157 -6.50 -18.57 6.99
C HIS A 157 -6.64 -19.05 5.54
N ALA A 158 -5.53 -19.08 4.82
CA ALA A 158 -5.49 -19.75 3.53
C ALA A 158 -5.27 -21.25 3.73
N TYR A 159 -5.91 -22.04 2.89
CA TYR A 159 -5.76 -23.49 2.85
C TYR A 159 -5.22 -23.87 1.48
N ILE A 160 -4.22 -24.76 1.46
CA ILE A 160 -3.60 -25.29 0.26
C ILE A 160 -3.84 -26.79 0.21
N ASP A 161 -4.56 -27.24 -0.81
CA ASP A 161 -4.98 -28.65 -0.97
C ASP A 161 -5.60 -29.22 0.31
N GLY A 162 -6.44 -28.40 0.97
CA GLY A 162 -7.12 -28.74 2.23
C GLY A 162 -6.29 -28.50 3.50
N THR A 163 -4.98 -28.29 3.40
CA THR A 163 -4.11 -28.02 4.56
C THR A 163 -4.13 -26.54 4.92
N ARG A 164 -4.50 -26.21 6.16
CA ARG A 164 -4.50 -24.84 6.68
C ARG A 164 -3.07 -24.34 6.83
N LEU A 165 -2.77 -23.13 6.35
CA LEU A 165 -1.51 -22.46 6.66
C LEU A 165 -1.60 -21.81 8.05
N GLU A 166 -0.54 -21.92 8.84
CA GLU A 166 -0.44 -21.45 10.22
C GLU A 166 0.68 -20.42 10.40
N ALA A 167 0.71 -19.75 11.55
CA ALA A 167 1.83 -18.86 11.91
C ALA A 167 3.16 -19.62 12.10
N SER A 168 3.14 -20.94 12.27
CA SER A 168 4.34 -21.77 12.29
C SER A 168 4.91 -22.07 10.90
N ASP A 169 4.15 -21.79 9.83
CA ASP A 169 4.63 -22.02 8.47
C ASP A 169 5.59 -20.89 8.04
N PRO A 170 6.72 -21.23 7.40
CA PRO A 170 7.71 -20.25 6.99
C PRO A 170 7.12 -19.10 6.16
N GLY A 171 7.34 -17.88 6.62
CA GLY A 171 6.83 -16.67 5.98
C GLY A 171 5.38 -16.33 6.30
N PHE A 172 4.70 -17.03 7.21
CA PHE A 172 3.34 -16.68 7.64
C PHE A 172 3.22 -16.28 9.11
N GLU A 173 4.36 -16.19 9.80
CA GLU A 173 4.48 -15.91 11.23
C GLU A 173 3.69 -14.67 11.63
N MET A 174 3.92 -13.56 10.93
CA MET A 174 3.24 -12.32 11.20
C MET A 174 1.82 -12.29 10.62
N VAL A 175 1.62 -12.84 9.42
CA VAL A 175 0.33 -12.79 8.70
C VAL A 175 -0.79 -13.44 9.52
N TYR A 176 -0.49 -14.55 10.19
CA TYR A 176 -1.43 -15.31 11.00
C TYR A 176 -1.28 -15.09 12.52
N SER A 177 -0.60 -14.02 12.95
CA SER A 177 -0.41 -13.68 14.38
C SER A 177 -1.61 -12.99 15.06
N PHE A 178 -2.74 -12.83 14.37
CA PHE A 178 -3.77 -11.83 14.69
C PHE A 178 -4.74 -12.17 15.85
N GLY A 179 -4.65 -13.37 16.43
CA GLY A 179 -5.51 -13.81 17.54
C GLY A 179 -7.01 -13.65 17.26
N ASN A 180 -7.81 -13.38 18.29
CA ASN A 180 -9.27 -13.28 18.18
C ASN A 180 -9.78 -11.87 17.82
N ARG A 181 -8.93 -10.99 17.28
CA ARG A 181 -9.30 -9.60 16.96
C ARG A 181 -9.99 -9.53 15.60
N PRO A 182 -11.02 -8.68 15.40
CA PRO A 182 -11.60 -8.47 14.07
C PRO A 182 -10.55 -7.93 13.08
N PRO A 183 -10.64 -8.27 11.78
CA PRO A 183 -9.72 -7.79 10.77
C PRO A 183 -9.78 -6.26 10.64
N LYS A 184 -8.60 -5.62 10.52
CA LYS A 184 -8.50 -4.17 10.42
C LYS A 184 -7.32 -3.76 9.54
N ASP A 185 -7.47 -2.65 8.82
CA ASP A 185 -6.36 -2.04 8.08
C ASP A 185 -5.16 -1.74 8.99
N SER A 186 -3.96 -1.88 8.43
CA SER A 186 -2.67 -1.65 9.09
C SER A 186 -2.37 -2.60 10.27
N LEU A 187 -3.13 -3.68 10.44
CA LEU A 187 -2.84 -4.79 11.35
C LEU A 187 -2.77 -6.10 10.57
N TYR A 188 -1.86 -6.99 10.96
CA TYR A 188 -1.92 -8.36 10.47
C TYR A 188 -3.27 -8.97 10.84
N SER A 189 -3.96 -9.50 9.84
CA SER A 189 -5.37 -9.89 9.94
C SER A 189 -5.66 -11.24 9.25
N GLY A 190 -4.62 -12.00 8.88
CA GLY A 190 -4.75 -13.19 8.04
C GLY A 190 -5.12 -12.83 6.61
N HIS A 191 -5.79 -13.73 5.91
CA HIS A 191 -6.34 -13.49 4.57
C HIS A 191 -7.87 -13.57 4.64
N VAL A 192 -8.58 -12.53 4.17
CA VAL A 192 -10.05 -12.50 4.23
C VAL A 192 -10.68 -12.90 2.90
N ASN A 193 -11.78 -13.65 2.98
CA ASN A 193 -12.70 -13.91 1.87
C ASN A 193 -13.79 -12.82 1.80
N GLY A 194 -14.71 -12.94 0.83
CA GLY A 194 -15.76 -11.97 0.56
C GLY A 194 -16.71 -11.77 1.75
N LYS A 195 -17.19 -12.86 2.36
CA LYS A 195 -18.07 -12.85 3.53
C LYS A 195 -17.45 -12.05 4.69
N ILE A 196 -16.24 -12.44 5.12
CA ILE A 196 -15.54 -11.77 6.23
C ILE A 196 -15.23 -10.31 5.89
N ALA A 197 -14.89 -10.01 4.64
CA ALA A 197 -14.66 -8.65 4.20
C ALA A 197 -15.92 -7.77 4.29
N ILE A 198 -17.08 -8.28 3.87
CA ILE A 198 -18.37 -7.57 3.93
C ILE A 198 -18.80 -7.36 5.38
N GLU A 199 -18.74 -8.40 6.22
CA GLU A 199 -19.09 -8.34 7.65
C GLU A 199 -18.26 -7.28 8.40
N ASN A 200 -17.05 -6.98 7.92
CA ASN A 200 -16.14 -6.01 8.53
C ASN A 200 -16.08 -4.66 7.78
N ASN A 201 -17.00 -4.38 6.86
CA ASN A 201 -17.11 -3.12 6.12
C ASN A 201 -15.93 -2.83 5.16
N TYR A 202 -15.42 -3.86 4.47
CA TYR A 202 -14.41 -3.76 3.40
C TYR A 202 -14.91 -4.39 2.08
N PRO A 203 -16.03 -3.92 1.51
CA PRO A 203 -16.67 -4.55 0.34
C PRO A 203 -15.78 -4.58 -0.92
N HIS A 204 -14.77 -3.71 -1.02
CA HIS A 204 -13.81 -3.71 -2.14
C HIS A 204 -12.95 -4.98 -2.20
N LEU A 205 -12.86 -5.75 -1.12
CA LEU A 205 -12.15 -7.05 -1.12
C LEU A 205 -13.04 -8.21 -1.59
N ALA A 206 -14.37 -7.99 -1.65
CA ALA A 206 -15.36 -8.96 -2.09
C ALA A 206 -15.75 -8.79 -3.57
N MET A 207 -14.94 -8.06 -4.35
CA MET A 207 -15.25 -7.75 -5.76
C MET A 207 -15.11 -8.94 -6.71
N ASN A 208 -14.47 -10.02 -6.28
CA ASN A 208 -14.28 -11.23 -7.09
C ASN A 208 -15.13 -12.38 -6.52
N SER A 209 -16.04 -12.88 -7.34
CA SER A 209 -16.95 -13.98 -6.98
C SER A 209 -16.27 -15.34 -6.81
N GLN A 210 -14.95 -15.44 -7.00
CA GLN A 210 -14.21 -16.69 -6.79
C GLN A 210 -14.00 -17.03 -5.30
N PHE A 211 -14.03 -16.04 -4.41
CA PHE A 211 -13.85 -16.23 -2.96
C PHE A 211 -15.00 -15.56 -2.19
N PRO A 212 -16.27 -15.94 -2.42
CA PRO A 212 -17.42 -15.34 -1.77
C PRO A 212 -17.45 -15.68 -0.26
N ASP A 213 -16.96 -16.84 0.13
CA ASP A 213 -16.99 -17.36 1.49
C ASP A 213 -15.85 -18.36 1.76
N GLY A 214 -15.87 -18.97 2.94
CA GLY A 214 -14.91 -19.95 3.41
C GLY A 214 -14.89 -21.29 2.71
N ASN A 215 -15.83 -21.58 1.80
CA ASN A 215 -16.02 -22.90 1.18
C ASN A 215 -15.48 -22.97 -0.26
N SER A 216 -15.22 -21.82 -0.87
CA SER A 216 -14.87 -21.75 -2.29
C SER A 216 -13.39 -22.03 -2.55
N GLU A 217 -13.12 -23.01 -3.40
CA GLU A 217 -11.77 -23.37 -3.83
C GLU A 217 -11.46 -22.79 -5.22
N TYR A 218 -10.19 -22.44 -5.42
CA TYR A 218 -9.65 -22.04 -6.71
C TYR A 218 -8.45 -22.90 -7.07
N LYS A 219 -8.50 -23.59 -8.22
CA LYS A 219 -7.34 -24.32 -8.75
C LYS A 219 -6.39 -23.35 -9.46
N ILE A 220 -5.18 -23.22 -8.93
CA ILE A 220 -4.13 -22.41 -9.52
C ILE A 220 -3.63 -23.10 -10.77
N ARG A 221 -3.55 -22.37 -11.89
CA ARG A 221 -3.12 -22.95 -13.17
C ARG A 221 -1.68 -23.44 -13.07
N ASP A 222 -1.37 -24.44 -13.87
CA ASP A 222 0.02 -24.88 -14.00
C ASP A 222 0.89 -23.72 -14.50
N ASN A 223 2.11 -23.63 -13.98
CA ASN A 223 3.03 -22.53 -14.25
C ASN A 223 2.52 -21.14 -13.82
N HIS A 224 1.54 -21.06 -12.93
CA HIS A 224 1.08 -19.81 -12.32
C HIS A 224 1.39 -19.78 -10.82
N TYR A 225 1.25 -18.59 -10.23
CA TYR A 225 1.33 -18.35 -8.80
C TYR A 225 0.13 -17.56 -8.31
N PHE A 226 -0.23 -17.76 -7.04
CA PHE A 226 -1.23 -17.00 -6.33
C PHE A 226 -0.58 -16.22 -5.18
N VAL A 227 -0.80 -14.92 -5.12
CA VAL A 227 -0.13 -14.03 -4.17
C VAL A 227 -1.12 -13.18 -3.40
N MET A 228 -0.82 -12.90 -2.13
CA MET A 228 -1.61 -11.99 -1.29
C MET A 228 -0.70 -10.98 -0.60
N GLY A 229 -1.25 -9.82 -0.27
CA GLY A 229 -0.52 -8.80 0.48
C GLY A 229 -0.86 -8.86 1.96
N ASP A 230 0.17 -8.74 2.79
CA ASP A 230 0.05 -8.82 4.25
C ASP A 230 -0.82 -7.71 4.87
N ASN A 231 -0.88 -6.53 4.25
CA ASN A 231 -1.89 -5.51 4.60
C ASN A 231 -3.23 -5.88 3.95
N THR A 232 -3.82 -6.95 4.47
CA THR A 232 -4.94 -7.69 3.88
C THR A 232 -6.13 -6.81 3.51
N MET A 233 -6.45 -5.83 4.35
CA MET A 233 -7.62 -4.98 4.15
C MET A 233 -7.42 -3.88 3.10
N ASN A 234 -6.18 -3.65 2.68
CA ASN A 234 -5.78 -2.61 1.74
C ASN A 234 -4.94 -3.17 0.58
N SER A 235 -5.02 -4.47 0.31
CA SER A 235 -4.22 -5.12 -0.73
C SER A 235 -5.08 -5.49 -1.94
N TYR A 236 -4.75 -4.90 -3.09
CA TYR A 236 -5.22 -5.37 -4.39
C TYR A 236 -4.31 -6.50 -4.91
N ASP A 237 -4.69 -7.75 -4.64
CA ASP A 237 -3.91 -8.96 -4.91
C ASP A 237 -4.75 -10.09 -5.55
N SER A 238 -4.24 -11.34 -5.59
CA SER A 238 -4.87 -12.45 -6.31
C SER A 238 -6.30 -12.77 -5.85
N ARG A 239 -6.74 -12.28 -4.69
CA ARG A 239 -8.17 -12.32 -4.33
C ARG A 239 -9.04 -11.59 -5.35
N ASN A 240 -8.52 -10.53 -5.99
CA ASN A 240 -9.23 -9.69 -6.95
C ASN A 240 -8.98 -10.09 -8.42
N TRP A 241 -7.77 -10.54 -8.72
CA TRP A 241 -7.31 -10.77 -10.10
C TRP A 241 -6.77 -12.19 -10.37
N LEU A 242 -6.95 -13.10 -9.41
CA LEU A 242 -6.60 -14.52 -9.48
C LEU A 242 -5.09 -14.76 -9.66
N ASP A 243 -4.72 -15.94 -10.15
CA ASP A 243 -3.33 -16.33 -10.36
C ASP A 243 -2.70 -15.65 -11.59
N PHE A 244 -1.38 -15.65 -11.65
CA PHE A 244 -0.63 -15.04 -12.75
C PHE A 244 0.57 -15.90 -13.19
N PRO A 245 1.03 -15.78 -14.45
CA PRO A 245 2.11 -16.61 -14.96
C PRO A 245 3.41 -16.44 -14.14
N ARG A 246 4.00 -17.54 -13.67
CA ARG A 246 5.22 -17.53 -12.85
C ARG A 246 6.40 -16.83 -13.51
N LYS A 247 6.45 -16.83 -14.85
CA LYS A 247 7.49 -16.15 -15.65
C LYS A 247 7.51 -14.62 -15.49
N LYS A 248 6.49 -14.04 -14.84
CA LYS A 248 6.44 -12.61 -14.51
C LYS A 248 7.22 -12.28 -13.24
N VAL A 249 7.58 -13.28 -12.44
CA VAL A 249 8.39 -13.10 -11.23
C VAL A 249 9.80 -12.69 -11.63
N ILE A 250 10.33 -11.72 -10.88
CA ILE A 250 11.61 -11.08 -11.13
C ILE A 250 12.64 -11.47 -10.08
N GLY A 251 12.22 -11.60 -8.82
CA GLY A 251 13.14 -11.79 -7.72
C GLY A 251 12.46 -11.77 -6.35
N LYS A 252 13.28 -11.99 -5.32
CA LYS A 252 12.88 -11.90 -3.91
C LYS A 252 13.23 -10.52 -3.37
N GLN A 253 12.32 -9.87 -2.63
CA GLN A 253 12.79 -8.75 -1.80
C GLN A 253 13.62 -9.30 -0.63
N PHE A 254 14.77 -8.70 -0.34
CA PHE A 254 15.64 -9.24 0.71
C PHE A 254 16.14 -8.21 1.72
N PHE A 255 16.07 -6.91 1.40
CA PHE A 255 16.57 -5.87 2.29
C PHE A 255 15.85 -4.56 2.07
N VAL A 256 15.32 -3.96 3.14
CA VAL A 256 14.80 -2.59 3.15
C VAL A 256 15.92 -1.68 3.64
N PHE A 257 16.42 -0.80 2.76
CA PHE A 257 17.51 0.11 3.12
C PHE A 257 17.00 1.48 3.55
N TRP A 258 15.72 1.80 3.28
CA TRP A 258 15.13 3.08 3.66
C TRP A 258 13.60 3.00 3.69
N PRO A 259 12.90 3.65 4.63
CA PRO A 259 13.43 4.45 5.73
C PRO A 259 14.11 3.60 6.82
N ILE A 260 15.00 4.23 7.60
CA ILE A 260 15.62 3.64 8.81
C ILE A 260 14.56 3.63 9.93
N SER A 261 13.68 2.65 9.81
CA SER A 261 12.52 2.37 10.66
C SER A 261 12.63 0.96 11.24
N ASP A 262 11.60 0.49 11.93
CA ASP A 262 11.55 -0.89 12.45
C ASP A 262 11.59 -1.95 11.34
N ARG A 263 11.34 -1.54 10.10
CA ARG A 263 11.44 -2.38 8.89
C ARG A 263 12.83 -2.36 8.24
N PHE A 264 13.75 -1.51 8.69
CA PHE A 264 15.10 -1.45 8.13
C PHE A 264 15.85 -2.73 8.41
N GLY A 265 16.52 -3.25 7.37
CA GLY A 265 17.35 -4.43 7.46
C GLY A 265 16.90 -5.56 6.56
N TRP A 266 17.39 -6.75 6.86
CA TRP A 266 17.10 -7.96 6.10
C TRP A 266 15.63 -8.36 6.27
N HIS A 267 15.00 -8.69 5.14
CA HIS A 267 13.65 -9.25 5.12
C HIS A 267 13.73 -10.72 5.51
N ASN A 268 13.87 -10.97 6.81
CA ASN A 268 13.75 -12.26 7.51
C ASN A 268 13.73 -11.94 9.02
N LYS A 269 12.55 -11.58 9.53
CA LYS A 269 12.20 -11.67 10.95
C LYS A 269 10.90 -12.45 11.05
#